data_AF-A0A246K5T6-F1
#
_entry.id   AF-A0A246K5T6-F1
#
_cell.length_a   1.000
_cell.length_b   1.000
_cell.length_c   1.000
_cell.angle_alpha   90.00
_cell.angle_beta   90.00
_cell.angle_gamma   90.00
#
_symmetry.space_group_name_H-M   'P 1'
#
loop_
_entity.id
_entity.type
_entity.pdbx_description
1 polymer ?
#
loop_
_entity_poly.entity_id
_entity_poly.type
_entity_poly.pdbx_seq_one_letter_code
_entity_poly.pdbx_strand_id
1 'polypeptide(L)'
;MTIAHDEDGVMSTGDRLIYMANQIARNMASEGRERAEVMVADHIRSFWDPAMRARIGQLAAERPGALLPIAAAAIARIAQP
;
A
#
# COMPACT_ATOMS: atom_id res chain seq x y z
N MET A 1 -12.00 -32.75 -11.30
CA MET A 1 -11.22 -32.37 -10.11
C MET A 1 -10.14 -31.40 -10.59
N THR A 2 -10.46 -30.10 -10.65
CA THR A 2 -9.48 -29.08 -11.02
C THR A 2 -8.69 -28.78 -9.76
N ILE A 3 -7.40 -29.11 -9.79
CA ILE A 3 -6.47 -28.80 -8.70
C ILE A 3 -6.45 -27.27 -8.55
N ALA A 4 -6.98 -26.77 -7.44
CA ALA A 4 -6.70 -25.42 -6.98
C ALA A 4 -5.21 -25.40 -6.62
N HIS A 5 -4.41 -24.62 -7.36
CA HIS A 5 -3.08 -24.26 -6.88
C HIS A 5 -3.25 -23.31 -5.70
N ASP A 6 -3.28 -23.90 -4.52
CA ASP A 6 -2.99 -23.25 -3.26
C ASP A 6 -1.46 -23.16 -3.14
N GLU A 7 -0.88 -22.06 -3.62
CA GLU A 7 0.55 -21.76 -3.45
C GLU A 7 0.71 -20.94 -2.15
N ASP A 8 0.46 -21.57 -1.00
CA ASP A 8 0.70 -20.98 0.32
C ASP A 8 2.18 -21.16 0.71
N GLY A 9 2.92 -20.04 0.75
CA GLY A 9 4.29 -19.99 1.28
C GLY A 9 5.09 -18.73 0.91
N VAL A 10 4.77 -18.08 -0.22
CA VAL A 10 5.44 -16.84 -0.66
C VAL A 10 4.38 -15.76 -0.89
N MET A 11 4.45 -14.65 -0.14
CA MET A 11 3.58 -13.49 -0.36
C MET A 11 3.67 -13.04 -1.82
N SER A 12 2.52 -12.84 -2.47
CA SER A 12 2.52 -12.27 -3.82
C SER A 12 3.17 -10.89 -3.81
N THR A 13 3.74 -10.46 -4.93
CA THR A 13 4.32 -9.10 -5.07
C THR A 13 3.33 -8.01 -4.64
N GLY A 14 2.03 -8.19 -4.94
CA GLY A 14 0.97 -7.27 -4.50
C GLY A 14 0.75 -7.26 -2.98
N ASP A 15 0.71 -8.44 -2.35
CA ASP A 15 0.59 -8.55 -0.89
C ASP A 15 1.79 -7.92 -0.20
N ARG A 16 2.98 -8.05 -0.80
CA ARG A 16 4.19 -7.40 -0.30
C ARG A 16 4.11 -5.88 -0.35
N LEU A 17 3.60 -5.30 -1.44
CA LEU A 17 3.40 -3.84 -1.54
C LEU A 17 2.39 -3.34 -0.49
N ILE A 18 1.26 -4.03 -0.32
CA ILE A 18 0.26 -3.70 0.71
C ILE A 18 0.88 -3.76 2.10
N TYR A 19 1.62 -4.83 2.38
CA TYR A 19 2.32 -4.99 3.66
C TYR A 19 3.32 -3.87 3.91
N MET A 20 4.14 -3.50 2.93
CA MET A 20 5.11 -2.41 3.07
C MET A 20 4.42 -1.06 3.29
N ALA A 21 3.37 -0.74 2.53
CA ALA A 21 2.60 0.49 2.72
C ALA A 21 2.00 0.57 4.13
N ASN A 22 1.44 -0.54 4.63
CA ASN A 22 0.89 -0.64 5.98
C ASN A 22 1.96 -0.60 7.09
N GLN A 23 3.18 -1.07 6.82
CA GLN A 23 4.32 -0.94 7.74
C GLN A 23 4.74 0.54 7.86
N ILE A 24 4.90 1.24 6.74
CA ILE A 24 5.26 2.67 6.72
C ILE A 24 4.20 3.48 7.48
N ALA A 25 2.91 3.22 7.21
CA ALA A 25 1.81 3.90 7.87
C ALA A 25 1.77 3.67 9.40
N ARG A 26 2.08 2.47 9.88
CA ARG A 26 2.17 2.20 11.33
C ARG A 26 3.32 2.95 11.98
N ASN A 27 4.48 2.98 11.33
CA ASN A 27 5.64 3.68 11.87
C ASN A 27 5.40 5.20 12.00
N MET A 28 4.59 5.77 11.11
CA MET A 28 4.29 7.20 11.10
C MET A 28 3.02 7.57 11.88
N ALA A 29 2.27 6.58 12.39
CA ALA A 29 0.99 6.82 13.04
C ALA A 29 1.08 7.70 14.31
N SER A 30 2.24 7.71 14.99
CA SER A 30 2.48 8.54 16.19
C SER A 30 2.49 10.04 15.91
N GLU A 31 2.73 10.47 14.67
CA GLU A 31 2.77 11.89 14.27
C GLU A 31 1.38 12.53 14.17
N GLY A 32 0.31 11.74 14.36
CA GLY A 32 -1.07 12.14 14.18
C GLY A 32 -1.57 11.89 12.76
N ARG A 33 -2.86 11.52 12.61
CA ARG A 33 -3.43 11.01 11.35
C ARG A 33 -3.10 11.88 10.13
N GLU A 34 -3.39 13.17 10.18
CA GLU A 34 -3.23 14.07 9.03
C GLU A 34 -1.77 14.21 8.59
N ARG A 35 -0.84 14.36 9.56
CA ARG A 35 0.60 14.39 9.27
C ARG A 35 1.10 13.05 8.75
N ALA A 36 0.66 11.95 9.36
CA ALA A 36 1.06 10.60 8.96
C ALA A 36 0.66 10.32 7.50
N GLU A 37 -0.53 10.73 7.06
CA GLU A 37 -0.96 10.56 5.67
C GLU A 37 -0.02 11.26 4.67
N VAL A 38 0.39 12.49 4.98
CA VAL A 38 1.32 13.26 4.13
C VAL A 38 2.72 12.64 4.15
N MET A 39 3.21 12.24 5.32
CA MET A 39 4.53 11.62 5.46
C MET A 39 4.63 10.28 4.73
N VAL A 40 3.57 9.45 4.79
CA VAL A 40 3.52 8.18 4.07
C VAL A 40 3.52 8.42 2.56
N ALA A 41 2.72 9.39 2.09
CA ALA A 41 2.66 9.73 0.67
C ALA A 41 4.03 10.22 0.14
N ASP A 42 4.69 11.09 0.90
CA ASP A 42 6.02 11.61 0.55
C ASP A 42 7.09 10.51 0.53
N HIS A 43 7.08 9.63 1.54
CA HIS A 43 7.98 8.49 1.60
C HIS A 43 7.79 7.55 0.40
N ILE A 44 6.55 7.19 0.07
CA ILE A 44 6.28 6.32 -1.08
C ILE A 44 6.70 7.02 -2.39
N ARG A 45 6.46 8.33 -2.55
CA ARG A 45 6.91 9.06 -3.74
C ARG A 45 8.42 9.09 -3.88
N SER A 46 9.14 9.24 -2.78
CA SER A 46 10.60 9.37 -2.76
C SER A 46 11.32 8.05 -2.97
N PHE A 47 10.80 6.95 -2.41
CA PHE A 47 11.50 5.67 -2.36
C PHE A 47 10.93 4.59 -3.29
N TRP A 48 9.72 4.75 -3.81
CA TRP A 48 9.13 3.76 -4.72
C TRP A 48 9.17 4.24 -6.16
N ASP A 49 9.61 3.36 -7.05
CA ASP A 49 9.53 3.53 -8.49
C ASP A 49 8.09 3.75 -9.00
N PRO A 50 7.93 4.43 -10.15
CA PRO A 50 6.61 4.72 -10.73
C PRO A 50 5.70 3.49 -10.89
N ALA A 51 6.26 2.34 -11.27
CA ALA A 51 5.50 1.10 -11.45
C ALA A 51 4.91 0.57 -10.14
N MET A 52 5.66 0.65 -9.02
CA MET A 52 5.15 0.25 -7.71
C MET A 52 4.00 1.16 -7.25
N ARG A 53 4.12 2.47 -7.48
CA ARG A 53 3.07 3.45 -7.16
C ARG A 53 1.79 3.21 -7.96
N ALA A 54 1.93 2.95 -9.26
CA ALA A 54 0.80 2.57 -10.11
C ALA A 54 0.14 1.27 -9.61
N ARG A 55 0.96 0.25 -9.29
CA ARG A 55 0.43 -1.05 -8.85
C ARG A 55 -0.30 -0.97 -7.51
N ILE A 56 0.23 -0.24 -6.53
CA ILE A 56 -0.45 -0.09 -5.24
C ILE A 56 -1.74 0.72 -5.36
N GLY A 57 -1.81 1.69 -6.27
CA GLY A 57 -3.05 2.41 -6.60
C GLY A 57 -4.12 1.47 -7.16
N GLN A 58 -3.75 0.58 -8.09
CA GLN A 58 -4.66 -0.46 -8.59
C GLN A 58 -5.12 -1.41 -7.49
N LEU A 59 -4.18 -1.91 -6.66
CA LEU A 59 -4.49 -2.82 -5.55
C LEU A 59 -5.45 -2.18 -4.54
N ALA A 60 -5.33 -0.87 -4.28
CA ALA A 60 -6.25 -0.15 -3.40
C ALA A 60 -7.69 -0.14 -3.91
N ALA A 61 -7.89 -0.10 -5.23
CA ALA A 61 -9.19 -0.19 -5.87
C ALA A 61 -9.70 -1.64 -5.98
N GLU A 62 -8.83 -2.59 -6.32
CA GLU A 62 -9.15 -4.02 -6.45
C GLU A 62 -9.51 -4.66 -5.09
N ARG A 63 -8.88 -4.21 -4.01
CA ARG A 63 -8.97 -4.82 -2.67
C ARG A 63 -9.31 -3.79 -1.59
N PRO A 64 -10.55 -3.29 -1.56
CA PRO A 64 -10.98 -2.34 -0.54
C PRO A 64 -10.80 -2.94 0.86
N GLY A 65 -10.15 -2.19 1.77
CA GLY A 65 -9.89 -2.61 3.15
C GLY A 65 -8.56 -3.34 3.38
N ALA A 66 -7.78 -3.64 2.33
CA ALA A 66 -6.46 -4.24 2.49
C ALA A 66 -5.39 -3.25 3.04
N LEU A 67 -5.59 -1.96 2.80
CA LEU A 67 -4.74 -0.88 3.31
C LEU A 67 -5.31 -0.31 4.61
N LEU A 68 -4.41 0.04 5.54
CA LEU A 68 -4.78 0.84 6.71
C LEU A 68 -5.33 2.21 6.27
N PRO A 69 -6.21 2.86 7.04
CA PRO A 69 -6.81 4.15 6.66
C PRO A 69 -5.77 5.21 6.27
N ILE A 70 -4.66 5.31 7.02
CA ILE A 70 -3.56 6.24 6.72
C ILE A 70 -2.88 5.89 5.40
N ALA A 71 -2.60 4.60 5.15
CA ALA A 71 -1.98 4.15 3.90
C ALA A 71 -2.91 4.38 2.71
N ALA A 72 -4.20 4.04 2.82
CA ALA A 72 -5.19 4.25 1.77
C ALA A 72 -5.31 5.73 1.38
N ALA A 73 -5.39 6.62 2.37
CA ALA A 73 -5.42 8.06 2.13
C ALA A 73 -4.12 8.55 1.47
N ALA A 74 -2.96 8.08 1.94
CA ALA A 74 -1.68 8.41 1.32
C ALA A 74 -1.57 7.94 -0.14
N ILE A 75 -2.02 6.72 -0.44
CA ILE A 75 -2.04 6.18 -1.80
C ILE A 75 -2.98 7.00 -2.70
N ALA A 76 -4.15 7.38 -2.20
CA ALA A 76 -5.08 8.24 -2.94
C ALA A 76 -4.44 9.59 -3.32
N ARG A 77 -3.58 10.16 -2.46
CA ARG A 77 -2.87 11.43 -2.71
C ARG A 77 -1.80 11.34 -3.79
N ILE A 78 -1.15 10.18 -3.95
CA ILE A 78 -0.09 10.00 -4.96
C ILE A 78 -0.61 9.43 -6.28
N ALA A 79 -1.81 8.86 -6.28
CA ALA A 79 -2.48 8.36 -7.47
C ALA A 79 -3.19 9.48 -8.25
N GLN A 80 -3.40 10.64 -7.64
CA GLN A 80 -3.85 11.84 -8.32
C GLN A 80 -2.69 12.48 -9.11
N PRO A 81 -2.92 12.95 -10.34
CA PRO A 81 -1.90 13.58 -11.18
C PRO A 81 -1.36 14.89 -10.58
#